data_AF-A0A8H3A9X3-F1
#
_entry.id   AF-A0A8H3A9X3-F1
#
_cell.length_a   1.000
_cell.length_b   1.000
_cell.length_c   1.000
_cell.angle_alpha   90.00
_cell.angle_beta   90.00
_cell.angle_gamma   90.00
#
_symmetry.space_group_name_H-M   'P 1'
#
loop_
_entity.id
_entity.type
_entity.pdbx_description
1 polymer ?
#
loop_
_entity_poly.entity_id
_entity_poly.type
_entity_poly.pdbx_seq_one_letter_code
_entity_poly.pdbx_strand_id
1 'polypeptide(L)'
;MTSIDGIAFTRGPGMPGCLSIGAVAARALAAALNKPLVGVHHMQAHALTALYTSQPAPKFPFLTLLVSGGHTLLLLARSRSDFTILATTDDESIGNAFDRVAKLLDVPWSNNHSAGASLERFAEGASSSNIHFSIPSPGKLVFSYSGLVSAVRSHILKRSDPNMVVRLPNLPPNPAVKHPPTPERELVRERMRITVVKMSLDERMNIAASFQKAAIGQLEEKLKLGLKKCMRLGVEPRSIVVSGGVASNSYLRASIPAPGKLAFSYSGLISAVRSHILKCSDPDMIVKLPDPPSNPAVKHPPTPERELVRERMRLTVARMSLDERKSIAASFQKAAIGQLEEKLKLGLKRCMQLGVNPGSIVVSGGVASNSYLRARLKSLVEDMETELKPTLVFPPPHLCTDNAVMIAWTSLERFMAQDHDKLDIRVRPVWSIEDLKAESSPVTMLNSIE
;
A
#
# COMPACT_ATOMS: atom_id res chain seq x y z
N MET A 1 -13.75 -15.39 34.38
CA MET A 1 -12.59 -15.50 33.45
C MET A 1 -11.84 -16.84 33.58
N THR A 2 -12.36 -17.83 34.34
CA THR A 2 -11.77 -19.16 34.48
C THR A 2 -11.82 -20.02 33.20
N SER A 3 -12.62 -19.63 32.21
CA SER A 3 -12.79 -20.30 30.91
C SER A 3 -11.78 -19.87 29.83
N ILE A 4 -10.74 -19.12 30.19
CA ILE A 4 -9.71 -18.65 29.24
C ILE A 4 -8.44 -19.45 29.46
N ASP A 5 -7.97 -20.14 28.42
CA ASP A 5 -6.78 -21.00 28.48
C ASP A 5 -5.55 -20.39 27.83
N GLY A 6 -5.70 -19.31 27.07
CA GLY A 6 -4.59 -18.63 26.42
C GLY A 6 -5.00 -17.24 25.93
N ILE A 7 -3.99 -16.40 25.67
CA ILE A 7 -4.18 -15.03 25.20
C ILE A 7 -3.40 -14.83 23.92
N ALA A 8 -4.09 -14.42 22.86
CA ALA A 8 -3.47 -14.09 21.59
C ALA A 8 -3.63 -12.62 21.25
N PHE A 9 -2.64 -12.06 20.57
CA PHE A 9 -2.68 -10.67 20.13
C PHE A 9 -1.98 -10.49 18.79
N THR A 10 -2.35 -9.43 18.07
CA THR A 10 -1.63 -9.04 16.86
C THR A 10 -0.25 -8.51 17.23
N ARG A 11 0.80 -9.26 16.91
CA ARG A 11 2.19 -8.80 17.09
C ARG A 11 2.62 -7.84 15.98
N GLY A 12 2.06 -8.00 14.79
CA GLY A 12 2.26 -7.11 13.64
C GLY A 12 1.89 -7.77 12.31
N PRO A 13 2.12 -7.12 11.17
CA PRO A 13 2.55 -5.73 11.03
C PRO A 13 1.44 -4.73 11.42
N GLY A 14 1.77 -3.45 11.54
CA GLY A 14 0.81 -2.39 11.90
C GLY A 14 1.44 -1.15 12.52
N MET A 15 0.60 -0.16 12.87
CA MET A 15 1.06 1.08 13.50
C MET A 15 1.69 0.81 14.87
N PRO A 16 2.95 1.21 15.13
CA PRO A 16 3.65 0.89 16.37
C PRO A 16 2.88 1.26 17.65
N GLY A 17 2.27 2.45 17.68
CA GLY A 17 1.51 2.91 18.84
C GLY A 17 0.28 2.04 19.12
N CYS A 18 -0.50 1.70 18.10
CA CYS A 18 -1.69 0.86 18.25
C CYS A 18 -1.32 -0.59 18.62
N LEU A 19 -0.28 -1.16 17.99
CA LEU A 19 0.22 -2.49 18.34
C LEU A 19 0.70 -2.54 19.79
N SER A 20 1.39 -1.49 20.25
CA SER A 20 1.92 -1.44 21.61
C SER A 20 0.82 -1.47 22.67
N ILE A 21 -0.30 -0.77 22.43
CA ILE A 21 -1.46 -0.81 23.33
C ILE A 21 -2.01 -2.24 23.44
N GLY A 22 -2.24 -2.90 22.30
CA GLY A 22 -2.73 -4.28 22.28
C GLY A 22 -1.77 -5.27 22.94
N ALA A 23 -0.47 -5.14 22.69
CA ALA A 23 0.56 -6.00 23.28
C ALA A 23 0.69 -5.80 24.80
N VAL A 24 0.64 -4.57 25.29
CA VAL A 24 0.66 -4.28 26.74
C VAL A 24 -0.54 -4.92 27.43
N ALA A 25 -1.75 -4.73 26.87
CA ALA A 25 -2.97 -5.33 27.42
C ALA A 25 -2.90 -6.86 27.44
N ALA A 26 -2.46 -7.48 26.34
CA ALA A 26 -2.34 -8.94 26.24
C ALA A 26 -1.33 -9.51 27.25
N ARG A 27 -0.16 -8.89 27.39
CA ARG A 27 0.85 -9.28 28.38
C ARG A 27 0.36 -9.13 29.82
N ALA A 28 -0.31 -8.02 30.12
CA ALA A 28 -0.85 -7.77 31.46
C ALA A 28 -1.90 -8.81 31.83
N LEU A 29 -2.81 -9.13 30.90
CA LEU A 29 -3.81 -10.19 31.11
C LEU A 29 -3.15 -11.58 31.25
N ALA A 30 -2.13 -11.88 30.45
CA ALA A 30 -1.45 -13.17 30.48
C ALA A 30 -0.72 -13.37 31.81
N ALA A 31 -0.04 -12.33 32.29
CA ALA A 31 0.61 -12.32 33.59
C ALA A 31 -0.38 -12.43 34.75
N ALA A 32 -1.47 -11.64 34.73
CA ALA A 32 -2.46 -11.63 35.80
C ALA A 32 -3.23 -12.94 35.93
N LEU A 33 -3.53 -13.59 34.80
CA LEU A 33 -4.26 -14.86 34.76
C LEU A 33 -3.34 -16.09 34.82
N ASN A 34 -2.03 -15.90 34.78
CA ASN A 34 -1.03 -16.96 34.61
C ASN A 34 -1.36 -17.89 33.42
N LYS A 35 -1.63 -17.28 32.26
CA LYS A 35 -2.02 -17.98 31.02
C LYS A 35 -0.99 -17.76 29.90
N PRO A 36 -0.82 -18.74 29.00
CA PRO A 36 0.10 -18.62 27.88
C PRO A 36 -0.27 -17.48 26.93
N LEU A 37 0.75 -16.90 26.30
CA LEU A 37 0.64 -15.76 25.40
C LEU A 37 1.15 -16.14 24.00
N VAL A 38 0.44 -15.73 22.95
CA VAL A 38 0.84 -15.95 21.56
C VAL A 38 0.71 -14.65 20.74
N GLY A 39 1.81 -14.22 20.14
CA GLY A 39 1.85 -13.16 19.15
C GLY A 39 1.57 -13.70 17.75
N VAL A 40 0.59 -13.11 17.07
CA VAL A 40 0.11 -13.57 15.76
C VAL A 40 0.42 -12.54 14.67
N HIS A 41 0.74 -13.03 13.47
CA HIS A 41 0.90 -12.20 12.29
C HIS A 41 -0.47 -11.81 11.71
N HIS A 42 -0.73 -10.51 11.59
CA HIS A 42 -2.02 -9.97 11.16
C HIS A 42 -2.46 -10.51 9.79
N MET A 43 -1.55 -10.49 8.81
CA MET A 43 -1.85 -10.95 7.45
C MET A 43 -2.02 -12.48 7.35
N GLN A 44 -1.35 -13.24 8.22
CA GLN A 44 -1.51 -14.68 8.31
C GLN A 44 -2.93 -15.00 8.77
N ALA A 45 -3.42 -14.27 9.78
CA ALA A 45 -4.77 -14.44 10.26
C ALA A 45 -5.84 -14.19 9.18
N HIS A 46 -5.67 -13.13 8.39
CA HIS A 46 -6.52 -12.86 7.23
C HIS A 46 -6.44 -13.95 6.16
N ALA A 47 -5.25 -14.49 5.88
CA ALA A 47 -5.07 -15.52 4.87
C ALA A 47 -5.68 -16.87 5.29
N LEU A 48 -5.59 -17.20 6.58
CA LEU A 48 -6.06 -18.48 7.11
C LEU A 48 -7.54 -18.47 7.53
N THR A 49 -8.19 -17.31 7.60
CA THR A 49 -9.61 -17.20 8.02
C THR A 49 -10.52 -18.18 7.25
N ALA A 50 -10.30 -18.33 5.94
CA ALA A 50 -11.10 -19.19 5.10
C ALA A 50 -11.01 -20.70 5.43
N LEU A 51 -9.92 -21.14 6.08
CA LEU A 51 -9.78 -22.54 6.53
C LEU A 51 -10.82 -22.94 7.57
N TYR A 52 -11.37 -21.94 8.26
CA TYR A 52 -12.19 -22.17 9.44
C TYR A 52 -13.64 -21.73 9.23
N THR A 53 -13.86 -20.79 8.32
CA THR A 53 -15.18 -20.23 8.04
C THR A 53 -15.89 -20.85 6.84
N SER A 54 -15.18 -21.65 6.04
CA SER A 54 -15.69 -22.16 4.77
C SER A 54 -15.84 -23.67 4.82
N GLN A 55 -16.93 -24.19 4.26
CA GLN A 55 -17.14 -25.63 4.09
C GLN A 55 -17.40 -25.93 2.60
N PRO A 56 -16.57 -26.75 1.93
CA PRO A 56 -15.32 -27.33 2.44
C PRO A 56 -14.23 -26.26 2.65
N ALA A 57 -13.33 -26.49 3.59
CA ALA A 57 -12.17 -25.63 3.80
C ALA A 57 -11.20 -25.74 2.60
N PRO A 58 -10.58 -24.64 2.14
CA PRO A 58 -9.59 -24.70 1.08
C PRO A 58 -8.39 -25.55 1.50
N LYS A 59 -7.89 -26.40 0.61
CA LYS A 59 -6.69 -27.21 0.85
C LYS A 59 -5.45 -26.46 0.38
N PHE A 60 -4.35 -26.63 1.09
CA PHE A 60 -3.05 -26.16 0.60
C PHE A 60 -2.59 -26.98 -0.62
N PRO A 61 -1.87 -26.38 -1.57
CA PRO A 61 -1.62 -24.94 -1.68
C PRO A 61 -2.83 -24.18 -2.24
N PHE A 62 -3.03 -22.95 -1.78
CA PHE A 62 -4.08 -22.05 -2.31
C PHE A 62 -3.54 -20.62 -2.47
N LEU A 63 -4.20 -19.83 -3.34
CA LEU A 63 -3.93 -18.41 -3.46
C LEU A 63 -4.78 -17.61 -2.49
N THR A 64 -4.21 -16.56 -1.90
CA THR A 64 -4.96 -15.55 -1.14
C THR A 64 -4.85 -14.20 -1.82
N LEU A 65 -5.98 -13.64 -2.23
CA LEU A 65 -6.12 -12.25 -2.62
C LEU A 65 -6.61 -11.45 -1.40
N LEU A 66 -5.69 -10.79 -0.71
CA LEU A 66 -5.99 -10.03 0.51
C LEU A 66 -6.11 -8.55 0.18
N VAL A 67 -7.33 -8.03 0.25
CA VAL A 67 -7.70 -6.67 -0.14
C VAL A 67 -8.42 -5.96 1.03
N SER A 68 -7.67 -5.18 1.80
CA SER A 68 -8.17 -4.42 2.96
C SER A 68 -7.93 -2.92 2.81
N GLY A 69 -8.33 -2.15 3.83
CA GLY A 69 -8.00 -0.72 3.93
C GLY A 69 -6.49 -0.45 3.98
N GLY A 70 -5.70 -1.37 4.53
CA GLY A 70 -4.24 -1.21 4.69
C GLY A 70 -3.39 -2.01 3.70
N HIS A 71 -3.97 -3.02 3.04
CA HIS A 71 -3.18 -4.02 2.33
C HIS A 71 -3.81 -4.42 1.00
N THR A 72 -2.97 -4.69 0.01
CA THR A 72 -3.35 -5.33 -1.25
C THR A 72 -2.25 -6.30 -1.64
N LEU A 73 -2.50 -7.58 -1.35
CA LEU A 73 -1.53 -8.66 -1.53
C LEU A 73 -2.14 -9.79 -2.34
N LEU A 74 -1.30 -10.42 -3.17
CA LEU A 74 -1.55 -11.73 -3.74
C LEU A 74 -0.49 -12.68 -3.18
N LEU A 75 -0.94 -13.67 -2.42
CA LEU A 75 -0.10 -14.60 -1.69
C LEU A 75 -0.32 -16.01 -2.21
N LEU A 76 0.75 -16.80 -2.31
CA LEU A 76 0.68 -18.25 -2.40
C LEU A 76 0.87 -18.82 -0.99
N ALA A 77 -0.16 -19.46 -0.44
CA ALA A 77 -0.08 -20.17 0.83
C ALA A 77 0.21 -21.65 0.56
N ARG A 78 1.36 -22.15 1.02
CA ARG A 78 1.76 -23.56 0.90
C ARG A 78 1.52 -24.35 2.19
N SER A 79 1.53 -23.66 3.33
CA SER A 79 1.16 -24.18 4.62
C SER A 79 0.66 -23.03 5.49
N ARG A 80 0.41 -23.29 6.78
CA ARG A 80 0.00 -22.24 7.73
C ARG A 80 1.11 -21.25 8.11
N SER A 81 2.37 -21.57 7.80
CA SER A 81 3.54 -20.70 8.02
C SER A 81 4.35 -20.42 6.76
N ASP A 82 4.15 -21.17 5.66
CA ASP A 82 4.84 -20.99 4.38
C ASP A 82 3.97 -20.18 3.41
N PHE A 83 4.28 -18.88 3.31
CA PHE A 83 3.65 -17.95 2.39
C PHE A 83 4.71 -17.37 1.43
N THR A 84 4.32 -17.16 0.18
CA THR A 84 5.11 -16.42 -0.81
C THR A 84 4.31 -15.24 -1.34
N ILE A 85 4.88 -14.04 -1.33
CA ILE A 85 4.25 -12.85 -1.90
C ILE A 85 4.44 -12.88 -3.41
N LEU A 86 3.36 -13.07 -4.17
CA LEU A 86 3.40 -13.02 -5.63
C LEU A 86 3.25 -11.59 -6.15
N ALA A 87 2.44 -10.77 -5.47
CA ALA A 87 2.30 -9.35 -5.76
C ALA A 87 1.90 -8.56 -4.50
N THR A 88 2.38 -7.32 -4.40
CA THR A 88 2.01 -6.34 -3.37
C THR A 88 1.87 -4.95 -4.00
N THR A 89 1.37 -3.99 -3.24
CA THR A 89 1.47 -2.55 -3.53
C THR A 89 2.66 -1.92 -2.80
N ASP A 90 3.38 -1.03 -3.48
CA ASP A 90 4.43 -0.17 -2.90
C ASP A 90 3.92 1.26 -2.61
N ASP A 91 2.74 1.61 -3.11
CA ASP A 91 2.19 2.96 -3.03
C ASP A 91 1.03 3.07 -2.05
N GLU A 92 -0.15 2.55 -2.41
CA GLU A 92 -1.38 2.69 -1.65
C GLU A 92 -2.27 1.46 -1.87
N SER A 93 -2.97 1.00 -0.83
CA SER A 93 -3.91 -0.11 -0.91
C SER A 93 -5.16 0.25 -1.73
N ILE A 94 -5.82 -0.78 -2.28
CA ILE A 94 -7.11 -0.61 -2.95
C ILE A 94 -8.17 -0.04 -2.01
N GLY A 95 -8.23 -0.49 -0.75
CA GLY A 95 -9.21 0.02 0.21
C GLY A 95 -9.04 1.52 0.48
N ASN A 96 -7.81 1.99 0.66
CA ASN A 96 -7.56 3.42 0.85
C ASN A 96 -7.83 4.22 -0.44
N ALA A 97 -7.56 3.64 -1.63
CA ALA A 97 -7.93 4.27 -2.90
C ALA A 97 -9.45 4.45 -3.03
N PHE A 98 -10.24 3.44 -2.66
CA PHE A 98 -11.70 3.53 -2.60
C PHE A 98 -12.16 4.62 -1.64
N ASP A 99 -11.63 4.66 -0.41
CA ASP A 99 -11.98 5.68 0.58
C ASP A 99 -11.63 7.10 0.10
N ARG A 100 -10.49 7.27 -0.58
CA ARG A 100 -10.08 8.56 -1.13
C ARG A 100 -10.98 8.99 -2.29
N VAL A 101 -11.34 8.10 -3.21
CA VAL A 101 -12.25 8.43 -4.31
C VAL A 101 -13.65 8.74 -3.79
N ALA A 102 -14.15 8.01 -2.78
CA ALA A 102 -15.40 8.32 -2.10
C ALA A 102 -15.42 9.77 -1.57
N LYS A 103 -14.35 10.18 -0.89
CA LYS A 103 -14.16 11.55 -0.38
C LYS A 103 -14.02 12.57 -1.51
N LEU A 104 -13.33 12.22 -2.60
CA LEU A 104 -13.16 13.11 -3.75
C LEU A 104 -14.49 13.39 -4.47
N LEU A 105 -15.38 12.40 -4.53
CA LEU A 105 -16.68 12.51 -5.19
C LEU A 105 -17.81 12.99 -4.26
N ASP A 106 -17.47 13.33 -3.01
CA ASP A 106 -18.42 13.76 -1.98
C ASP A 106 -19.58 12.74 -1.84
N VAL A 107 -19.21 11.46 -1.76
CA VAL A 107 -20.16 10.36 -1.58
C VAL A 107 -20.62 10.36 -0.11
N PRO A 108 -21.92 10.37 0.18
CA PRO A 108 -22.40 10.25 1.55
C PRO A 108 -22.13 8.85 2.10
N TRP A 109 -21.57 8.76 3.30
CA TRP A 109 -21.42 7.50 4.04
C TRP A 109 -21.98 7.64 5.47
N SER A 110 -22.35 6.52 6.09
CA SER A 110 -22.92 6.46 7.44
C SER A 110 -22.01 5.64 8.37
N ASN A 111 -22.24 5.71 9.68
CA ASN A 111 -21.46 4.94 10.66
C ASN A 111 -21.50 3.41 10.44
N ASN A 112 -22.52 2.91 9.73
CA ASN A 112 -22.68 1.49 9.45
C ASN A 112 -21.87 1.01 8.25
N HIS A 113 -21.26 1.91 7.46
CA HIS A 113 -20.59 1.56 6.21
C HIS A 113 -19.32 2.38 6.01
N SER A 114 -18.25 1.72 5.54
CA SER A 114 -17.03 2.44 5.17
C SER A 114 -17.26 3.34 3.95
N ALA A 115 -16.37 4.32 3.77
CA ALA A 115 -16.43 5.20 2.61
C ALA A 115 -16.28 4.40 1.30
N GLY A 116 -15.38 3.40 1.26
CA GLY A 116 -15.25 2.49 0.13
C GLY A 116 -16.49 1.64 -0.15
N ALA A 117 -17.17 1.10 0.87
CA ALA A 117 -18.44 0.38 0.69
C ALA A 117 -19.56 1.31 0.19
N SER A 118 -19.52 2.58 0.58
CA SER A 118 -20.48 3.58 0.12
C SER A 118 -20.22 3.98 -1.34
N LEU A 119 -18.94 4.03 -1.77
CA LEU A 119 -18.56 4.27 -3.17
C LEU A 119 -19.09 3.17 -4.11
N GLU A 120 -19.06 1.91 -3.66
CA GLU A 120 -19.62 0.79 -4.41
C GLU A 120 -21.09 0.99 -4.73
N ARG A 121 -21.91 1.23 -3.70
CA ARG A 121 -23.36 1.45 -3.88
C ARG A 121 -23.65 2.69 -4.70
N PHE A 122 -22.81 3.71 -4.54
CA PHE A 122 -22.90 4.91 -5.34
C PHE A 122 -22.67 4.61 -6.83
N ALA A 123 -21.78 3.67 -7.17
CA ALA A 123 -21.50 3.27 -8.54
C ALA A 123 -22.61 2.43 -9.21
N GLU A 124 -23.43 1.68 -8.45
CA GLU A 124 -24.46 0.75 -8.98
C GLU A 124 -25.53 1.42 -9.85
N GLY A 125 -25.80 2.71 -9.63
CA GLY A 125 -26.81 3.46 -10.37
C GLY A 125 -26.25 4.33 -11.50
N ALA A 126 -25.04 4.09 -11.98
CA ALA A 126 -24.44 4.88 -13.05
C ALA A 126 -25.08 4.54 -14.41
N SER A 127 -25.50 5.55 -15.16
CA SER A 127 -25.80 5.38 -16.59
C SER A 127 -24.53 4.97 -17.34
N SER A 128 -24.69 4.26 -18.47
CA SER A 128 -23.57 3.87 -19.33
C SER A 128 -22.68 5.09 -19.62
N SER A 129 -21.42 5.01 -19.18
CA SER A 129 -20.50 6.15 -19.22
C SER A 129 -19.32 5.86 -20.15
N ASN A 130 -18.97 6.85 -20.96
CA ASN A 130 -17.77 6.83 -21.81
C ASN A 130 -16.48 7.13 -21.02
N ILE A 131 -16.54 7.17 -19.68
CA ILE A 131 -15.38 7.46 -18.85
C ILE A 131 -14.54 6.19 -18.74
N HIS A 132 -13.29 6.25 -19.19
CA HIS A 132 -12.36 5.14 -19.11
C HIS A 132 -11.11 5.53 -18.32
N PHE A 133 -10.81 4.76 -17.28
CA PHE A 133 -9.53 4.83 -16.59
C PHE A 133 -8.71 3.58 -16.91
N SER A 134 -7.43 3.77 -17.23
CA SER A 134 -6.53 2.68 -17.58
C SER A 134 -6.22 1.80 -16.36
N ILE A 135 -6.12 0.49 -16.59
CA ILE A 135 -5.65 -0.46 -15.59
C ILE A 135 -4.17 -0.15 -15.28
N PRO A 136 -3.77 0.07 -14.01
CA PRO A 136 -2.40 0.40 -13.69
C PRO A 136 -1.46 -0.83 -13.76
N SER A 137 -0.20 -0.59 -14.11
CA SER A 137 0.86 -1.60 -14.18
C SER A 137 0.54 -2.84 -15.06
N PRO A 138 0.03 -2.68 -16.29
CA PRO A 138 -0.39 -3.81 -17.13
C PRO A 138 0.77 -4.80 -17.36
N GLY A 139 0.48 -6.10 -17.29
CA GLY A 139 1.41 -7.21 -17.52
C GLY A 139 2.41 -7.49 -16.38
N LYS A 140 2.39 -6.71 -15.29
CA LYS A 140 3.34 -6.86 -14.16
C LYS A 140 2.66 -7.37 -12.90
N LEU A 141 3.31 -8.24 -12.12
CA LEU A 141 2.82 -8.71 -10.81
C LEU A 141 3.05 -7.70 -9.69
N VAL A 142 2.52 -6.48 -9.85
CA VAL A 142 2.59 -5.40 -8.86
C VAL A 142 1.25 -4.65 -8.86
N PHE A 143 0.73 -4.33 -7.68
CA PHE A 143 -0.45 -3.48 -7.52
C PHE A 143 -0.03 -2.00 -7.42
N SER A 144 -0.85 -1.10 -7.97
CA SER A 144 -0.65 0.34 -7.80
C SER A 144 -1.95 1.09 -8.01
N TYR A 145 -2.35 1.90 -7.04
CA TYR A 145 -3.62 2.63 -7.07
C TYR A 145 -3.47 4.16 -6.98
N SER A 146 -2.31 4.67 -6.59
CA SER A 146 -2.08 6.13 -6.45
C SER A 146 -2.23 6.88 -7.78
N GLY A 147 -1.78 6.27 -8.88
CA GLY A 147 -1.95 6.80 -10.24
C GLY A 147 -3.42 6.84 -10.66
N LEU A 148 -4.20 5.82 -10.29
CA LEU A 148 -5.62 5.75 -10.60
C LEU A 148 -6.43 6.83 -9.84
N VAL A 149 -6.14 7.02 -8.55
CA VAL A 149 -6.72 8.12 -7.74
C VAL A 149 -6.34 9.49 -8.34
N SER A 150 -5.10 9.63 -8.81
CA SER A 150 -4.63 10.85 -9.48
C SER A 150 -5.31 11.10 -10.83
N ALA A 151 -5.64 10.03 -11.57
CA ALA A 151 -6.39 10.11 -12.81
C ALA A 151 -7.83 10.59 -12.57
N VAL A 152 -8.50 10.07 -11.53
CA VAL A 152 -9.83 10.54 -11.10
C VAL A 152 -9.77 12.03 -10.74
N ARG A 153 -8.81 12.43 -9.91
CA ARG A 153 -8.60 13.84 -9.54
C ARG A 153 -8.39 14.74 -10.75
N SER A 154 -7.57 14.31 -11.70
CA SER A 154 -7.30 15.06 -12.93
C SER A 154 -8.54 15.14 -13.82
N HIS A 155 -9.35 14.09 -13.87
CA HIS A 155 -10.61 14.06 -14.62
C HIS A 155 -11.65 15.04 -14.06
N ILE A 156 -11.73 15.18 -12.74
CA ILE A 156 -12.57 16.18 -12.06
C ILE A 156 -12.04 17.59 -12.37
N LEU A 157 -10.73 17.83 -12.20
CA LEU A 157 -10.12 19.14 -12.41
C LEU A 157 -10.24 19.65 -13.85
N LYS A 158 -10.18 18.76 -14.85
CA LYS A 158 -10.39 19.13 -16.26
C LYS A 158 -11.78 19.69 -16.54
N ARG A 159 -12.77 19.39 -15.71
CA ARG A 159 -14.13 19.95 -15.78
C ARG A 159 -14.31 21.20 -14.92
N SER A 160 -13.31 21.57 -14.12
CA SER A 160 -13.38 22.81 -13.35
C SER A 160 -13.32 24.01 -14.29
N ASP A 161 -14.21 24.98 -14.09
CA ASP A 161 -14.16 26.25 -14.80
C ASP A 161 -12.83 26.96 -14.47
N PRO A 162 -11.98 27.27 -15.46
CA PRO A 162 -10.74 28.01 -15.26
C PRO A 162 -10.96 29.32 -14.50
N ASN A 163 -12.08 29.99 -14.75
CA ASN A 163 -12.46 31.30 -14.22
C ASN A 163 -13.19 31.22 -12.86
N MET A 164 -13.33 30.03 -12.29
CA MET A 164 -13.99 29.88 -10.99
C MET A 164 -13.24 30.63 -9.90
N VAL A 165 -13.93 31.60 -9.29
CA VAL A 165 -13.44 32.34 -8.12
C VAL A 165 -13.55 31.43 -6.89
N VAL A 166 -12.42 31.08 -6.30
CA VAL A 166 -12.34 30.25 -5.11
C VAL A 166 -11.93 31.13 -3.93
N ARG A 167 -12.79 31.27 -2.92
CA ARG A 167 -12.45 31.96 -1.68
C ARG A 167 -11.81 30.97 -0.71
N LEU A 168 -10.55 31.20 -0.36
CA LEU A 168 -9.86 30.39 0.64
C LEU A 168 -10.41 30.71 2.04
N PRO A 169 -10.58 29.71 2.93
CA PRO A 169 -10.77 29.98 4.35
C PRO A 169 -9.54 30.72 4.91
N ASN A 170 -9.75 31.56 5.93
CA ASN A 170 -8.67 32.29 6.59
C ASN A 170 -7.62 31.29 7.13
N LEU A 171 -6.53 31.12 6.39
CA LEU A 171 -5.41 30.26 6.77
C LEU A 171 -4.63 30.96 7.90
N PRO A 172 -4.28 30.26 8.99
CA PRO A 172 -3.39 30.82 9.99
C PRO A 172 -2.07 31.22 9.31
N PRO A 173 -1.46 32.36 9.70
CA PRO A 173 -0.21 32.81 9.10
C PRO A 173 0.83 31.69 9.23
N ASN A 174 1.38 31.25 8.10
CA ASN A 174 2.40 30.21 8.08
C ASN A 174 3.73 30.83 8.53
N PRO A 175 4.26 30.50 9.73
CA PRO A 175 5.48 31.11 10.24
C PRO A 175 6.73 30.75 9.42
N ALA A 176 6.62 29.86 8.42
CA ALA A 176 7.71 29.44 7.55
C ALA A 176 7.76 30.15 6.17
N VAL A 177 6.86 31.10 5.87
CA VAL A 177 6.89 31.83 4.58
C VAL A 177 7.89 32.99 4.68
N LYS A 178 9.15 32.73 4.35
CA LYS A 178 10.20 33.77 4.34
C LYS A 178 10.01 34.85 3.28
N HIS A 179 9.20 34.61 2.22
CA HIS A 179 8.93 35.59 1.17
C HIS A 179 7.51 35.44 0.58
N PRO A 180 6.57 36.37 0.80
CA PRO A 180 5.31 36.39 0.06
C PRO A 180 5.56 36.64 -1.45
N PRO A 181 4.73 36.09 -2.36
CA PRO A 181 4.88 36.33 -3.79
C PRO A 181 4.57 37.79 -4.14
N THR A 182 5.48 38.45 -4.86
CA THR A 182 5.33 39.83 -5.33
C THR A 182 4.48 39.88 -6.62
N PRO A 183 3.78 41.00 -6.91
CA PRO A 183 2.99 41.17 -8.15
C PRO A 183 3.78 40.88 -9.44
N GLU A 184 5.08 41.21 -9.45
CA GLU A 184 5.98 40.92 -10.56
C GLU A 184 6.16 39.40 -10.79
N ARG A 185 6.20 38.59 -9.73
CA ARG A 185 6.32 37.12 -9.85
C ARG A 185 5.06 36.49 -10.44
N GLU A 186 3.90 37.02 -10.12
CA GLU A 186 2.62 36.57 -10.68
C GLU A 186 2.51 36.95 -12.17
N LEU A 187 2.98 38.14 -12.55
CA LEU A 187 3.05 38.59 -13.95
C LEU A 187 4.00 37.72 -14.80
N VAL A 188 5.14 37.31 -14.23
CA VAL A 188 6.08 36.38 -14.87
C VAL A 188 5.46 34.99 -15.00
N ARG A 189 4.76 34.49 -13.98
CA ARG A 189 4.04 33.20 -14.02
C ARG A 189 3.00 33.16 -15.12
N GLU A 190 2.19 34.21 -15.26
CA GLU A 190 1.12 34.24 -16.26
C GLU A 190 1.69 34.34 -17.69
N ARG A 191 2.75 35.13 -17.89
CA ARG A 191 3.48 35.15 -19.18
C ARG A 191 4.04 33.77 -19.53
N MET A 192 4.68 33.09 -18.59
CA MET A 192 5.18 31.73 -18.80
C MET A 192 4.06 30.77 -19.21
N ARG A 193 2.90 30.83 -18.55
CA ARG A 193 1.74 30.00 -18.87
C ARG A 193 1.25 30.23 -20.30
N ILE A 194 1.07 31.49 -20.72
CA ILE A 194 0.62 31.84 -22.07
C ILE A 194 1.65 31.39 -23.12
N THR A 195 2.94 31.58 -22.86
CA THR A 195 4.01 31.17 -23.76
C THR A 195 4.02 29.66 -23.97
N VAL A 196 3.92 28.85 -22.90
CA VAL A 196 3.92 27.38 -22.98
C VAL A 196 2.74 26.84 -23.79
N VAL A 197 1.57 27.50 -23.72
CA VAL A 197 0.38 27.14 -24.51
C VAL A 197 0.60 27.39 -26.01
N LYS A 198 1.34 28.44 -26.37
CA LYS A 198 1.61 28.83 -27.77
C LYS A 198 2.77 28.07 -28.43
N MET A 199 3.61 27.40 -27.64
CA MET A 199 4.76 26.67 -28.16
C MET A 199 4.35 25.43 -28.98
N SER A 200 5.19 25.07 -29.95
CA SER A 200 5.05 23.79 -30.66
C SER A 200 5.41 22.60 -29.76
N LEU A 201 5.05 21.39 -30.18
CA LEU A 201 5.40 20.17 -29.44
C LEU A 201 6.92 19.99 -29.35
N ASP A 202 7.64 20.27 -30.43
CA ASP A 202 9.09 20.13 -30.51
C ASP A 202 9.82 21.14 -29.60
N GLU A 203 9.35 22.38 -29.52
CA GLU A 203 9.89 23.38 -28.60
C GLU A 203 9.72 22.97 -27.14
N ARG A 204 8.55 22.43 -26.78
CA ARG A 204 8.30 21.91 -25.43
C ARG A 204 9.18 20.71 -25.12
N MET A 205 9.36 19.80 -26.08
CA MET A 205 10.23 18.64 -25.92
C MET A 205 11.70 19.05 -25.75
N ASN A 206 12.18 20.01 -26.53
CA ASN A 206 13.55 20.52 -26.43
C ASN A 206 13.81 21.23 -25.10
N ILE A 207 12.87 22.03 -24.60
CA ILE A 207 12.98 22.68 -23.28
C ILE A 207 12.93 21.65 -22.15
N ALA A 208 12.04 20.66 -22.22
CA ALA A 208 12.00 19.58 -21.25
C ALA A 208 13.31 18.77 -21.23
N ALA A 209 13.86 18.44 -22.40
CA ALA A 209 15.14 17.74 -22.54
C ALA A 209 16.31 18.58 -21.99
N SER A 210 16.34 19.88 -22.29
CA SER A 210 17.36 20.81 -21.78
C SER A 210 17.28 20.96 -20.27
N PHE A 211 16.07 21.12 -19.72
CA PHE A 211 15.84 21.16 -18.27
C PHE A 211 16.26 19.86 -17.60
N GLN A 212 15.90 18.71 -18.18
CA GLN A 212 16.31 17.41 -17.68
C GLN A 212 17.84 17.28 -17.64
N LYS A 213 18.53 17.70 -18.70
CA LYS A 213 20.00 17.72 -18.76
C LYS A 213 20.60 18.64 -17.69
N ALA A 214 20.07 19.85 -17.53
CA ALA A 214 20.56 20.82 -16.54
C ALA A 214 20.32 20.36 -15.08
N ALA A 215 19.13 19.84 -14.78
CA ALA A 215 18.77 19.35 -13.46
C ALA A 215 19.63 18.14 -13.06
N ILE A 216 19.89 17.22 -14.01
CA ILE A 216 20.76 16.07 -13.78
C ILE A 216 22.22 16.50 -13.62
N GLY A 217 22.70 17.44 -14.44
CA GLY A 217 24.03 18.02 -14.28
C GLY A 217 24.26 18.64 -12.89
N GLN A 218 23.27 19.37 -12.35
CA GLN A 218 23.36 19.90 -10.98
C GLN A 218 23.39 18.80 -9.91
N LEU A 219 22.64 17.71 -10.10
CA LEU A 219 22.66 16.58 -9.17
C LEU A 219 24.02 15.89 -9.19
N GLU A 220 24.62 15.69 -10.36
CA GLU A 220 25.97 15.15 -10.49
C GLU A 220 27.04 16.02 -9.82
N GLU A 221 26.96 17.33 -10.01
CA GLU A 221 27.91 18.27 -9.41
C GLU A 221 27.82 18.25 -7.88
N LYS A 222 26.60 18.27 -7.33
CA LYS A 222 26.36 18.15 -5.89
C LYS A 222 26.81 16.79 -5.36
N LEU A 223 26.60 15.72 -6.11
CA LEU A 223 27.07 14.39 -5.75
C LEU A 223 28.61 14.35 -5.69
N LYS A 224 29.30 14.88 -6.71
CA LYS A 224 30.77 14.99 -6.73
C LYS A 224 31.29 15.81 -5.54
N LEU A 225 30.63 16.93 -5.22
CA LEU A 225 30.99 17.77 -4.08
C LEU A 225 30.79 17.03 -2.75
N GLY A 226 29.69 16.28 -2.60
CA GLY A 226 29.40 15.44 -1.45
C GLY A 226 30.44 14.33 -1.27
N LEU A 227 30.80 13.61 -2.34
CA LEU A 227 31.83 12.58 -2.33
C LEU A 227 33.21 13.15 -1.92
N LYS A 228 33.61 14.30 -2.51
CA LYS A 228 34.84 15.02 -2.10
C LYS A 228 34.81 15.46 -0.63
N LYS A 229 33.64 15.74 -0.07
CA LYS A 229 33.49 16.09 1.35
C LYS A 229 33.62 14.86 2.24
N CYS A 230 33.02 13.72 1.86
CA CYS A 230 33.20 12.46 2.57
C CYS A 230 34.67 12.03 2.62
N MET A 231 35.37 12.09 1.48
CA MET A 231 36.81 11.78 1.41
C MET A 231 37.65 12.68 2.32
N ARG A 232 37.35 13.99 2.38
CA ARG A 232 38.00 14.93 3.30
C ARG A 232 37.75 14.62 4.78
N LEU A 233 36.64 13.96 5.10
CA LEU A 233 36.30 13.52 6.45
C LEU A 233 36.86 12.12 6.77
N GLY A 234 37.70 11.56 5.90
CA GLY A 234 38.25 10.20 6.07
C GLY A 234 37.23 9.09 5.87
N VAL A 235 36.05 9.40 5.33
CA VAL A 235 34.97 8.43 5.08
C VAL A 235 34.90 8.13 3.59
N GLU A 236 35.23 6.90 3.21
CA GLU A 236 35.09 6.43 1.82
C GLU A 236 33.69 5.82 1.61
N PRO A 237 32.79 6.48 0.84
CA PRO A 237 31.44 5.98 0.66
C PRO A 237 31.44 4.72 -0.22
N ARG A 238 31.06 3.57 0.35
CA ARG A 238 31.03 2.27 -0.37
C ARG A 238 29.87 2.13 -1.37
N SER A 239 28.82 2.95 -1.23
CA SER A 239 27.64 2.91 -2.10
C SER A 239 26.91 4.25 -2.11
N ILE A 240 26.17 4.49 -3.21
CA ILE A 240 25.33 5.67 -3.40
C ILE A 240 23.90 5.19 -3.60
N VAL A 241 22.97 5.72 -2.79
CA VAL A 241 21.54 5.39 -2.86
C VAL A 241 20.77 6.57 -3.45
N VAL A 242 20.07 6.35 -4.56
CA VAL A 242 19.20 7.34 -5.19
C VAL A 242 17.75 6.88 -5.04
N SER A 243 16.89 7.71 -4.46
CA SER A 243 15.49 7.35 -4.18
C SER A 243 14.46 8.41 -4.59
N GLY A 244 13.19 8.00 -4.67
CA GLY A 244 12.05 8.84 -5.04
C GLY A 244 11.74 8.83 -6.54
N GLY A 245 10.73 9.58 -6.98
CA GLY A 245 10.24 9.56 -8.37
C GLY A 245 11.27 9.98 -9.43
N VAL A 246 12.33 10.69 -9.05
CA VAL A 246 13.43 11.07 -9.95
C VAL A 246 14.39 9.88 -10.19
N ALA A 247 14.42 8.90 -9.29
CA ALA A 247 15.27 7.70 -9.41
C ALA A 247 14.87 6.79 -10.59
N SER A 248 13.65 6.94 -11.13
CA SER A 248 13.20 6.22 -12.33
C SER A 248 13.65 6.89 -13.65
N ASN A 249 14.31 8.05 -13.60
CA ASN A 249 14.77 8.74 -14.80
C ASN A 249 15.92 7.96 -15.46
N SER A 250 15.73 7.54 -16.72
CA SER A 250 16.69 6.73 -17.47
C SER A 250 17.99 7.48 -17.78
N TYR A 251 17.93 8.79 -18.02
CA TYR A 251 19.11 9.62 -18.26
C TYR A 251 19.99 9.71 -17.01
N LEU A 252 19.39 9.95 -15.83
CA LEU A 252 20.12 10.01 -14.55
C LEU A 252 20.88 8.70 -14.27
N ARG A 253 20.32 7.56 -14.65
CA ARG A 253 20.96 6.25 -14.49
C ARG A 253 22.15 6.05 -15.42
N ALA A 254 22.07 6.60 -16.63
CA ALA A 254 23.13 6.52 -17.61
C ALA A 254 24.29 7.49 -17.31
N SER A 255 24.01 8.62 -16.64
CA SER A 255 24.97 9.71 -16.47
C SER A 255 25.79 9.66 -15.18
N ILE A 256 25.35 8.96 -14.12
CA ILE A 256 26.14 8.82 -12.88
C ILE A 256 27.33 7.87 -13.11
N PRO A 257 28.59 8.34 -13.03
CA PRO A 257 29.76 7.50 -13.23
C PRO A 257 29.91 6.53 -12.04
N ALA A 258 30.17 5.26 -12.33
CA ALA A 258 30.34 4.21 -11.33
C ALA A 258 31.80 4.14 -10.83
N PRO A 259 32.02 4.49 -9.55
CA PRO A 259 32.94 3.71 -8.72
C PRO A 259 32.17 3.24 -7.47
N GLY A 260 31.69 2.00 -7.49
CA GLY A 260 31.00 1.34 -6.37
C GLY A 260 29.56 0.87 -6.67
N LYS A 261 29.01 0.01 -5.78
CA LYS A 261 27.65 -0.57 -5.90
C LYS A 261 26.59 0.53 -5.75
N LEU A 262 26.02 1.01 -6.86
CA LEU A 262 24.90 1.96 -6.86
C LEU A 262 23.57 1.23 -6.61
N ALA A 263 22.71 1.78 -5.75
CA ALA A 263 21.37 1.26 -5.51
C ALA A 263 20.31 2.31 -5.84
N PHE A 264 19.43 2.00 -6.78
CA PHE A 264 18.24 2.81 -7.09
C PHE A 264 17.02 2.20 -6.42
N SER A 265 16.25 2.99 -5.70
CA SER A 265 14.98 2.56 -5.11
C SER A 265 13.83 3.49 -5.47
N TYR A 266 12.68 2.91 -5.77
CA TYR A 266 11.49 3.62 -6.25
C TYR A 266 10.50 3.97 -5.14
N SER A 267 10.68 3.41 -3.93
CA SER A 267 9.90 3.70 -2.74
C SER A 267 10.70 4.54 -1.74
N GLY A 268 10.00 5.20 -0.83
CA GLY A 268 10.51 6.30 0.00
C GLY A 268 11.92 6.10 0.56
N LEU A 269 12.71 7.19 0.56
CA LEU A 269 14.13 7.27 0.97
C LEU A 269 14.46 6.40 2.20
N ILE A 270 13.60 6.40 3.22
CA ILE A 270 13.80 5.63 4.46
C ILE A 270 13.80 4.12 4.21
N SER A 271 12.88 3.60 3.39
CA SER A 271 12.78 2.17 3.10
C SER A 271 13.94 1.70 2.22
N ALA A 272 14.31 2.53 1.24
CA ALA A 272 15.46 2.32 0.36
C ALA A 272 16.78 2.26 1.14
N VAL A 273 17.02 3.26 1.98
CA VAL A 273 18.22 3.37 2.81
C VAL A 273 18.25 2.23 3.84
N ARG A 274 17.12 1.89 4.47
CA ARG A 274 17.06 0.80 5.46
C ARG A 274 17.33 -0.57 4.85
N SER A 275 16.74 -0.89 3.70
CA SER A 275 16.98 -2.16 3.00
C SER A 275 18.44 -2.30 2.55
N HIS A 276 19.04 -1.22 2.06
CA HIS A 276 20.42 -1.23 1.59
C HIS A 276 21.44 -1.24 2.75
N ILE A 277 21.18 -0.49 3.83
CA ILE A 277 21.99 -0.55 5.06
C ILE A 277 21.99 -1.97 5.62
N LEU A 278 20.83 -2.63 5.72
CA LEU A 278 20.72 -4.01 6.21
C LEU A 278 21.53 -5.00 5.37
N LYS A 279 21.61 -4.81 4.04
CA LYS A 279 22.45 -5.63 3.14
C LYS A 279 23.95 -5.38 3.28
N CYS A 280 24.35 -4.26 3.88
CA CYS A 280 25.74 -3.88 4.09
C CYS A 280 26.17 -3.94 5.57
N SER A 281 25.27 -4.36 6.46
CA SER A 281 25.52 -4.45 7.91
C SER A 281 26.22 -5.76 8.25
N ASP A 282 27.17 -5.71 9.19
CA ASP A 282 27.84 -6.88 9.76
C ASP A 282 26.85 -7.64 10.68
N PRO A 283 26.57 -8.94 10.43
CA PRO A 283 25.60 -9.71 11.21
C PRO A 283 25.91 -9.78 12.72
N ASP A 284 27.18 -9.61 13.13
CA ASP A 284 27.62 -9.76 14.52
C ASP A 284 27.66 -8.43 15.31
N MET A 285 27.19 -7.33 14.71
CA MET A 285 27.27 -6.00 15.33
C MET A 285 26.21 -5.80 16.43
N ILE A 286 26.62 -5.86 17.69
CA ILE A 286 25.77 -5.57 18.85
C ILE A 286 25.56 -4.05 18.99
N VAL A 287 24.32 -3.58 18.80
CA VAL A 287 23.93 -2.17 18.97
C VAL A 287 23.01 -2.01 20.18
N LYS A 288 23.45 -1.24 21.19
CA LYS A 288 22.55 -0.70 22.23
C LYS A 288 21.83 0.52 21.66
N LEU A 289 20.50 0.45 21.59
CA LEU A 289 19.66 1.58 21.17
C LEU A 289 19.48 2.56 22.33
N PRO A 290 19.75 3.86 22.17
CA PRO A 290 19.24 4.87 23.10
C PRO A 290 17.73 5.05 22.92
N ASP A 291 17.06 5.52 23.97
CA ASP A 291 15.61 5.75 23.96
C ASP A 291 15.20 6.71 22.83
N PRO A 292 14.03 6.49 22.19
CA PRO A 292 13.60 7.28 21.06
C PRO A 292 13.33 8.73 21.48
N PRO A 293 13.80 9.74 20.71
CA PRO A 293 13.46 11.12 21.00
C PRO A 293 11.95 11.33 20.83
N SER A 294 11.35 11.95 21.84
CA SER A 294 9.97 12.42 21.83
C SER A 294 9.84 13.63 20.91
N ASN A 295 9.74 13.42 19.60
CA ASN A 295 9.38 14.51 18.68
C ASN A 295 8.08 14.16 17.93
N PRO A 296 6.94 14.81 18.24
CA PRO A 296 5.73 14.61 17.46
C PRO A 296 5.97 15.10 16.03
N ALA A 297 5.60 14.29 15.05
CA ALA A 297 5.66 14.67 13.65
C ALA A 297 4.89 15.98 13.42
N VAL A 298 5.61 17.08 13.23
CA VAL A 298 5.02 18.38 12.90
C VAL A 298 4.40 18.27 11.50
N LYS A 299 3.07 18.10 11.44
CA LYS A 299 2.33 18.24 10.18
C LYS A 299 2.47 19.69 9.73
N HIS A 300 3.25 19.93 8.68
CA HIS A 300 3.31 21.24 8.06
C HIS A 300 1.91 21.69 7.63
N PRO A 301 1.48 22.92 7.95
CA PRO A 301 0.21 23.44 7.48
C PRO A 301 0.17 23.42 5.95
N PRO A 302 -1.00 23.12 5.35
CA PRO A 302 -1.14 23.08 3.90
C PRO A 302 -0.86 24.47 3.31
N THR A 303 -0.19 24.50 2.15
CA THR A 303 0.11 25.77 1.46
C THR A 303 -1.17 26.37 0.87
N PRO A 304 -1.25 27.71 0.70
CA PRO A 304 -2.39 28.37 0.05
C PRO A 304 -2.73 27.78 -1.33
N GLU A 305 -1.70 27.43 -2.11
CA GLU A 305 -1.87 26.78 -3.42
C GLU A 305 -2.54 25.39 -3.30
N ARG A 306 -2.22 24.60 -2.26
CA ARG A 306 -2.84 23.28 -2.03
C ARG A 306 -4.30 23.40 -1.60
N GLU A 307 -4.61 24.35 -0.73
CA GLU A 307 -5.99 24.61 -0.31
C GLU A 307 -6.83 25.17 -1.47
N LEU A 308 -6.23 25.98 -2.35
CA LEU A 308 -6.93 26.49 -3.54
C LEU A 308 -7.38 25.34 -4.45
N VAL A 309 -6.48 24.39 -4.73
CA VAL A 309 -6.82 23.22 -5.53
C VAL A 309 -7.86 22.36 -4.82
N ARG A 310 -7.76 22.20 -3.50
CA ARG A 310 -8.72 21.42 -2.71
C ARG A 310 -10.13 22.02 -2.77
N GLU A 311 -10.25 23.33 -2.54
CA GLU A 311 -11.54 24.01 -2.55
C GLU A 311 -12.09 24.10 -3.99
N ARG A 312 -11.24 24.32 -4.99
CA ARG A 312 -11.62 24.21 -6.41
C ARG A 312 -12.22 22.84 -6.72
N MET A 313 -11.60 21.76 -6.26
CA MET A 313 -12.13 20.41 -6.45
C MET A 313 -13.50 20.24 -5.79
N ARG A 314 -13.63 20.65 -4.53
CA ARG A 314 -14.89 20.56 -3.79
C ARG A 314 -16.03 21.29 -4.51
N LEU A 315 -15.80 22.53 -4.92
CA LEU A 315 -16.80 23.32 -5.66
C LEU A 315 -17.13 22.71 -7.03
N THR A 316 -16.13 22.14 -7.71
CA THR A 316 -16.36 21.44 -8.98
C THR A 316 -17.29 20.25 -8.77
N VAL A 317 -16.98 19.39 -7.79
CA VAL A 317 -17.77 18.19 -7.47
C VAL A 317 -19.19 18.56 -7.04
N ALA A 318 -19.37 19.64 -6.27
CA ALA A 318 -20.68 20.14 -5.87
C ALA A 318 -21.57 20.59 -7.05
N ARG A 319 -20.96 20.97 -8.18
CA ARG A 319 -21.68 21.36 -9.41
C ARG A 319 -21.93 20.18 -10.36
N MET A 320 -21.27 19.04 -10.17
CA MET A 320 -21.46 17.86 -11.01
C MET A 320 -22.82 17.23 -10.74
N SER A 321 -23.45 16.71 -11.79
CA SER A 321 -24.68 15.95 -11.63
C SER A 321 -24.42 14.68 -10.81
N LEU A 322 -25.49 14.12 -10.23
CA LEU A 322 -25.38 12.85 -9.52
C LEU A 322 -24.84 11.75 -10.45
N ASP A 323 -25.38 11.65 -11.67
CA ASP A 323 -25.01 10.61 -12.63
C ASP A 323 -23.56 10.74 -13.13
N GLU A 324 -23.03 11.95 -13.27
CA GLU A 324 -21.62 12.16 -13.59
C GLU A 324 -20.71 11.62 -12.49
N ARG A 325 -21.04 11.91 -11.22
CA ARG A 325 -20.26 11.40 -10.09
C ARG A 325 -20.35 9.88 -9.99
N LYS A 326 -21.55 9.30 -10.17
CA LYS A 326 -21.74 7.84 -10.21
C LYS A 326 -20.95 7.20 -11.35
N SER A 327 -20.95 7.82 -12.53
CA SER A 327 -20.18 7.36 -13.69
C SER A 327 -18.68 7.32 -13.41
N ILE A 328 -18.13 8.35 -12.75
CA ILE A 328 -16.72 8.36 -12.34
C ILE A 328 -16.43 7.26 -11.33
N ALA A 329 -17.31 7.06 -10.34
CA ALA A 329 -17.18 6.00 -9.34
C ALA A 329 -17.17 4.61 -10.00
N ALA A 330 -18.13 4.34 -10.91
CA ALA A 330 -18.23 3.09 -11.65
C ALA A 330 -16.99 2.82 -12.51
N SER A 331 -16.51 3.83 -13.25
CA SER A 331 -15.30 3.69 -14.07
C SER A 331 -14.04 3.49 -13.24
N PHE A 332 -13.93 4.16 -12.08
CA PHE A 332 -12.84 3.93 -11.13
C PHE A 332 -12.86 2.50 -10.59
N GLN A 333 -14.03 2.05 -10.11
CA GLN A 333 -14.22 0.70 -9.58
C GLN A 333 -13.89 -0.37 -10.61
N LYS A 334 -14.33 -0.19 -11.86
CA LYS A 334 -13.99 -1.06 -13.00
C LYS A 334 -12.48 -1.17 -13.21
N ALA A 335 -11.76 -0.05 -13.22
CA ALA A 335 -10.31 -0.05 -13.42
C ALA A 335 -9.54 -0.64 -12.22
N ALA A 336 -9.95 -0.31 -10.99
CA ALA A 336 -9.32 -0.80 -9.77
C ALA A 336 -9.47 -2.31 -9.61
N ILE A 337 -10.68 -2.83 -9.86
CA ILE A 337 -10.97 -4.26 -9.79
C ILE A 337 -10.40 -5.00 -11.01
N GLY A 338 -10.39 -4.39 -12.19
CA GLY A 338 -9.70 -4.93 -13.37
C GLY A 338 -8.22 -5.20 -13.11
N GLN A 339 -7.55 -4.37 -12.30
CA GLN A 339 -6.18 -4.65 -11.86
C GLN A 339 -6.09 -5.93 -11.01
N LEU A 340 -7.03 -6.14 -10.07
CA LEU A 340 -7.08 -7.36 -9.26
C LEU A 340 -7.24 -8.61 -10.13
N GLU A 341 -8.17 -8.58 -11.09
CA GLU A 341 -8.41 -9.66 -12.05
C GLU A 341 -7.15 -9.99 -12.85
N GLU A 342 -6.48 -8.96 -13.37
CA GLU A 342 -5.26 -9.12 -14.15
C GLU A 342 -4.14 -9.74 -13.30
N LYS A 343 -3.94 -9.28 -12.05
CA LYS A 343 -2.87 -9.81 -11.19
C LYS A 343 -3.16 -11.21 -10.71
N LEU A 344 -4.43 -11.53 -10.49
CA LEU A 344 -4.85 -12.89 -10.16
C LEU A 344 -4.54 -13.85 -11.32
N LYS A 345 -4.87 -13.48 -12.57
CA LYS A 345 -4.49 -14.24 -13.77
C LYS A 345 -2.98 -14.44 -13.89
N LEU A 346 -2.20 -13.36 -13.72
CA LEU A 346 -0.74 -13.43 -13.75
C LEU A 346 -0.18 -14.29 -12.60
N GLY A 347 -0.81 -14.23 -11.42
CA GLY A 347 -0.40 -14.99 -10.24
C GLY A 347 -0.65 -16.48 -10.41
N LEU A 348 -1.81 -16.86 -10.94
CA LEU A 348 -2.11 -18.25 -11.33
C LEU A 348 -1.08 -18.77 -12.34
N LYS A 349 -0.79 -18.00 -13.40
CA LYS A 349 0.25 -18.35 -14.37
C LYS A 349 1.62 -18.52 -13.70
N ARG A 350 1.96 -17.65 -12.75
CA ARG A 350 3.20 -17.75 -11.98
C ARG A 350 3.24 -18.99 -11.10
N CYS A 351 2.13 -19.39 -10.48
CA CYS A 351 2.04 -20.64 -9.73
C CYS A 351 2.31 -21.85 -10.63
N MET A 352 1.71 -21.91 -11.83
CA MET A 352 1.95 -23.01 -12.77
C MET A 352 3.43 -23.08 -13.18
N GLN A 353 4.08 -21.94 -13.42
CA GLN A 353 5.53 -21.88 -13.69
C GLN A 353 6.39 -22.37 -12.52
N LEU A 354 5.87 -22.31 -11.30
CA LEU A 354 6.53 -22.82 -10.09
C LEU A 354 6.18 -24.29 -9.82
N GLY A 355 5.47 -24.97 -10.74
CA GLY A 355 5.01 -26.34 -10.56
C GLY A 355 3.91 -26.49 -9.49
N VAL A 356 3.16 -25.41 -9.22
CA VAL A 356 2.11 -25.40 -8.20
C VAL A 356 0.76 -25.11 -8.84
N ASN A 357 -0.20 -26.02 -8.65
CA ASN A 357 -1.60 -25.80 -9.00
C ASN A 357 -2.40 -25.46 -7.73
N PRO A 358 -2.73 -24.18 -7.48
CA PRO A 358 -3.51 -23.80 -6.31
C PRO A 358 -4.98 -24.20 -6.51
N GLY A 359 -5.47 -25.14 -5.70
CA GLY A 359 -6.84 -25.66 -5.84
C GLY A 359 -7.94 -24.67 -5.44
N SER A 360 -7.58 -23.56 -4.80
CA SER A 360 -8.52 -22.52 -4.38
C SER A 360 -7.92 -21.12 -4.44
N ILE A 361 -8.81 -20.13 -4.59
CA ILE A 361 -8.51 -18.71 -4.44
C ILE A 361 -9.36 -18.20 -3.27
N VAL A 362 -8.71 -17.86 -2.17
CA VAL A 362 -9.31 -17.19 -1.02
C VAL A 362 -9.27 -15.69 -1.26
N VAL A 363 -10.39 -15.00 -1.10
CA VAL A 363 -10.46 -13.54 -1.20
C VAL A 363 -10.89 -12.97 0.15
N SER A 364 -9.99 -12.27 0.83
CA SER A 364 -10.21 -11.75 2.20
C SER A 364 -9.87 -10.26 2.32
N GLY A 365 -10.20 -9.66 3.46
CA GLY A 365 -10.10 -8.22 3.69
C GLY A 365 -11.41 -7.48 3.42
N GLY A 366 -11.55 -6.25 3.94
CA GLY A 366 -12.80 -5.49 3.86
C GLY A 366 -13.32 -5.24 2.44
N VAL A 367 -12.43 -5.14 1.45
CA VAL A 367 -12.82 -4.94 0.04
C VAL A 367 -13.31 -6.24 -0.59
N ALA A 368 -13.01 -7.41 -0.01
CA ALA A 368 -13.56 -8.70 -0.44
C ALA A 368 -15.09 -8.80 -0.26
N SER A 369 -15.70 -7.91 0.52
CA SER A 369 -17.16 -7.82 0.67
C SER A 369 -17.84 -7.10 -0.51
N ASN A 370 -17.07 -6.49 -1.40
CA ASN A 370 -17.58 -5.80 -2.58
C ASN A 370 -18.24 -6.79 -3.56
N SER A 371 -19.53 -6.61 -3.82
CA SER A 371 -20.36 -7.45 -4.67
C SER A 371 -19.89 -7.45 -6.12
N TYR A 372 -19.46 -6.30 -6.64
CA TYR A 372 -18.92 -6.20 -7.99
C TYR A 372 -17.62 -6.97 -8.13
N LEU A 373 -16.69 -6.87 -7.16
CA LEU A 373 -15.47 -7.69 -7.11
C LEU A 373 -15.82 -9.18 -7.10
N ARG A 374 -16.76 -9.60 -6.25
CA ARG A 374 -17.22 -11.00 -6.19
C ARG A 374 -17.75 -11.49 -7.53
N ALA A 375 -18.63 -10.72 -8.18
CA ALA A 375 -19.21 -11.07 -9.47
C ALA A 375 -18.13 -11.18 -10.56
N ARG A 376 -17.21 -10.21 -10.59
CA ARG A 376 -16.08 -10.16 -11.52
C ARG A 376 -15.14 -11.34 -11.37
N LEU A 377 -14.74 -11.69 -10.14
CA LEU A 377 -13.90 -12.85 -9.87
C LEU A 377 -14.59 -14.19 -10.16
N LYS A 378 -15.92 -14.29 -9.95
CA LYS A 378 -16.70 -15.48 -10.34
C LYS A 378 -16.64 -15.69 -11.85
N SER A 379 -16.99 -14.67 -12.63
CA SER A 379 -16.88 -14.73 -14.10
C SER A 379 -15.46 -15.04 -14.55
N LEU A 380 -14.45 -14.43 -13.93
CA LEU A 380 -13.04 -14.70 -14.23
C LEU A 380 -12.67 -16.18 -14.10
N VAL A 381 -13.15 -16.85 -13.03
CA VAL A 381 -12.89 -18.25 -12.74
C VAL A 381 -13.77 -19.17 -13.59
N GLU A 382 -14.99 -18.76 -13.90
CA GLU A 382 -15.90 -19.49 -14.78
C GLU A 382 -15.35 -19.65 -16.19
N ASP A 383 -14.68 -18.60 -16.70
CA ASP A 383 -14.03 -18.57 -18.02
C ASP A 383 -12.71 -19.36 -18.09
N MET A 384 -12.23 -19.95 -16.98
CA MET A 384 -11.00 -20.76 -16.96
C MET A 384 -11.27 -22.22 -17.38
N GLU A 385 -10.26 -22.85 -17.97
CA GLU A 385 -10.28 -24.28 -18.32
C GLU A 385 -10.50 -25.17 -17.08
N THR A 386 -11.31 -26.22 -17.24
CA THR A 386 -11.82 -27.06 -16.15
C THR A 386 -10.70 -27.66 -15.28
N GLU A 387 -9.60 -28.12 -15.87
CA GLU A 387 -8.49 -28.77 -15.14
C GLU A 387 -7.66 -27.78 -14.30
N LEU A 388 -7.74 -26.49 -14.62
CA LEU A 388 -7.03 -25.42 -13.95
C LEU A 388 -7.95 -24.54 -13.10
N LYS A 389 -9.24 -24.90 -12.99
CA LYS A 389 -10.29 -24.07 -12.38
C LYS A 389 -10.22 -24.12 -10.85
N PRO A 390 -9.72 -23.07 -10.19
CA PRO A 390 -9.65 -23.05 -8.74
C PRO A 390 -11.03 -22.80 -8.13
N THR A 391 -11.28 -23.32 -6.94
CA THR A 391 -12.50 -22.96 -6.19
C THR A 391 -12.35 -21.56 -5.60
N LEU A 392 -13.32 -20.68 -5.85
CA LEU A 392 -13.32 -19.33 -5.31
C LEU A 392 -13.99 -19.31 -3.92
N VAL A 393 -13.26 -18.87 -2.90
CA VAL A 393 -13.68 -18.90 -1.49
C VAL A 393 -13.69 -17.48 -0.93
N PHE A 394 -14.84 -17.06 -0.41
CA PHE A 394 -14.99 -15.79 0.31
C PHE A 394 -15.40 -16.09 1.74
N PRO A 395 -14.62 -15.67 2.76
CA PRO A 395 -15.10 -15.70 4.13
C PRO A 395 -16.41 -14.89 4.29
N PRO A 396 -17.20 -15.18 5.34
CA PRO A 396 -18.34 -14.36 5.69
C PRO A 396 -17.95 -12.88 5.82
N PRO A 397 -18.73 -11.92 5.30
CA PRO A 397 -18.34 -10.51 5.28
C PRO A 397 -17.91 -9.93 6.62
N HIS A 398 -18.54 -10.36 7.73
CA HIS A 398 -18.21 -9.92 9.09
C HIS A 398 -16.87 -10.47 9.62
N LEU A 399 -16.31 -11.50 8.97
CA LEU A 399 -14.99 -12.07 9.27
C LEU A 399 -13.92 -11.64 8.26
N CYS A 400 -14.29 -10.95 7.17
CA CYS A 400 -13.34 -10.37 6.21
C CYS A 400 -12.66 -9.09 6.74
N THR A 401 -13.29 -8.36 7.65
CA THR A 401 -12.71 -7.18 8.30
C THR A 401 -11.85 -7.56 9.50
N ASP A 402 -10.98 -6.66 9.94
CA ASP A 402 -10.13 -6.89 11.13
C ASP A 402 -10.99 -7.23 12.35
N ASN A 403 -10.77 -8.42 12.92
CA ASN A 403 -11.48 -8.91 14.10
C ASN A 403 -10.53 -9.70 15.01
N ALA A 404 -10.87 -9.86 16.28
CA ALA A 404 -10.03 -10.62 17.22
C ALA A 404 -10.13 -12.14 17.02
N VAL A 405 -11.21 -12.62 16.38
CA VAL A 405 -11.46 -14.05 16.17
C VAL A 405 -10.41 -14.66 15.24
N MET A 406 -10.05 -14.00 14.13
CA MET A 406 -8.99 -14.49 13.23
C MET A 406 -7.64 -14.63 13.93
N ILE A 407 -7.35 -13.76 14.91
CA ILE A 407 -6.12 -13.78 15.71
C ILE A 407 -6.14 -14.97 16.67
N ALA A 408 -7.20 -15.08 17.47
CA ALA A 408 -7.39 -16.19 18.40
C ALA A 408 -7.36 -17.55 17.69
N TRP A 409 -7.97 -17.62 16.50
CA TRP A 409 -8.00 -18.84 15.74
C TRP A 409 -6.62 -19.20 15.19
N THR A 410 -5.91 -18.25 14.60
CA THR A 410 -4.57 -18.50 14.03
C THR A 410 -3.56 -18.93 15.09
N SER A 411 -3.73 -18.49 16.34
CA SER A 411 -2.92 -18.96 17.47
C SER A 411 -3.26 -20.35 17.98
N LEU A 412 -4.42 -20.93 17.61
CA LEU A 412 -4.92 -22.15 18.23
C LEU A 412 -3.96 -23.33 18.08
N GLU A 413 -3.32 -23.47 16.92
CA GLU A 413 -2.34 -24.54 16.69
C GLU A 413 -1.07 -24.36 17.52
N ARG A 414 -0.62 -23.12 17.70
CA ARG A 414 0.51 -22.82 18.60
C ARG A 414 0.16 -23.19 20.05
N PHE A 415 -1.04 -22.83 20.52
CA PHE A 415 -1.52 -23.24 21.84
C PHE A 415 -1.63 -24.76 22.00
N MET A 416 -2.20 -25.47 21.02
CA MET A 416 -2.33 -26.93 21.04
C MET A 416 -0.96 -27.63 21.04
N ALA A 417 0.03 -27.04 20.36
CA ALA A 417 1.41 -27.51 20.34
C ALA A 417 2.26 -27.06 21.54
N GLN A 418 1.66 -26.32 22.50
CA GLN A 418 2.35 -25.70 23.64
C GLN A 418 3.51 -24.76 23.23
N ASP A 419 3.46 -24.21 22.02
CA ASP A 419 4.37 -23.19 21.51
C ASP A 419 3.87 -21.81 21.91
N HIS A 420 4.45 -21.25 22.97
CA HIS A 420 4.04 -19.98 23.56
C HIS A 420 5.18 -18.97 23.56
N ASP A 421 4.82 -17.70 23.46
CA ASP A 421 5.76 -16.60 23.55
C ASP A 421 5.98 -16.16 25.01
N LYS A 422 7.21 -15.69 25.29
CA LYS A 422 7.54 -15.08 26.58
C LYS A 422 6.83 -13.74 26.76
N LEU A 423 6.63 -13.34 28.01
CA LEU A 423 6.01 -12.05 28.34
C LEU A 423 6.84 -10.83 27.89
N ASP A 424 8.13 -10.97 27.55
CA ASP A 424 8.93 -9.87 27.00
C ASP A 424 8.78 -9.70 25.47
N ILE A 425 7.87 -10.45 24.83
CA ILE A 425 7.61 -10.39 23.40
C ILE A 425 7.37 -8.95 22.92
N ARG A 426 8.11 -8.56 21.89
CA ARG A 426 8.03 -7.24 21.25
C ARG A 426 7.15 -7.26 20.01
N VAL A 427 6.44 -6.16 19.80
CA VAL A 427 5.68 -5.90 18.57
C VAL A 427 6.63 -5.78 17.38
N ARG A 428 6.17 -6.17 16.20
CA ARG A 428 6.90 -6.04 14.93
C ARG A 428 6.09 -5.17 13.97
N PRO A 429 6.22 -3.83 14.01
CA PRO A 429 5.46 -2.92 13.14
C PRO A 429 5.66 -3.21 11.64
N VAL A 430 6.89 -3.60 11.29
CA VAL A 430 7.25 -4.10 9.97
C VAL A 430 7.62 -5.57 10.14
N TRP A 431 6.78 -6.44 9.61
CA TRP A 431 6.93 -7.89 9.65
C TRP A 431 6.45 -8.44 8.32
N SER A 432 7.36 -9.07 7.56
CA SER A 432 6.98 -9.77 6.34
C SER A 432 6.32 -11.09 6.68
N ILE A 433 5.25 -11.45 5.96
CA ILE A 433 4.59 -12.74 6.15
C ILE A 433 5.50 -13.91 5.74
N GLU A 434 6.47 -13.67 4.86
CA GLU A 434 7.45 -14.68 4.43
C GLU A 434 8.44 -15.03 5.55
N ASP A 435 8.61 -14.16 6.55
CA ASP A 435 9.48 -14.41 7.71
C ASP A 435 8.94 -15.53 8.62
N LEU A 436 7.64 -15.87 8.52
CA LEU A 436 7.01 -16.91 9.35
C LEU A 436 7.62 -18.29 9.14
N LYS A 437 8.08 -18.60 7.91
CA LYS A 437 8.75 -19.86 7.59
C LYS A 437 10.09 -20.01 8.31
N ALA A 438 10.81 -18.91 8.50
CA ALA A 438 12.09 -18.91 9.18
C ALA A 438 11.95 -19.12 10.70
N GLU A 439 10.79 -18.79 11.27
CA GLU A 439 10.51 -18.95 12.70
C GLU A 439 10.05 -20.39 13.06
N SER A 440 9.77 -21.27 12.09
CA SER A 440 9.09 -22.56 12.32
C SER A 440 9.95 -23.84 12.36
N SER A 441 11.29 -23.81 12.56
CA SER A 441 12.12 -25.03 12.77
C SER A 441 13.36 -24.75 13.63
N PRO A 442 13.78 -25.65 14.56
CA PRO A 442 13.78 -27.12 14.40
C PRO A 442 13.29 -27.91 15.63
N VAL A 443 11.98 -28.19 15.76
CA VAL A 443 11.49 -29.18 16.76
C VAL A 443 10.51 -30.21 16.17
N THR A 444 9.93 -29.99 14.99
CA THR A 444 8.90 -30.89 14.43
C THR A 444 9.45 -31.88 13.41
N MET A 445 10.56 -32.56 13.74
CA MET A 445 11.10 -33.70 12.98
C MET A 445 11.23 -34.95 13.88
N LEU A 446 10.26 -35.18 14.77
CA LEU A 446 10.09 -36.45 15.47
C LEU A 446 8.59 -36.71 15.66
N ASN A 447 8.16 -37.90 15.25
CA ASN A 447 6.82 -38.49 15.37
C ASN A 447 5.85 -38.25 14.20
N SER A 448 6.26 -38.74 13.03
CA SER A 448 5.37 -39.56 12.21
C SER A 448 6.11 -40.85 11.88
N ILE A 449 6.14 -41.76 12.85
CA ILE A 449 6.35 -43.20 12.65
C ILE A 449 5.14 -43.88 13.28
N GLU A 450 4.46 -44.66 12.43
CA GLU A 450 3.29 -45.53 12.63
C GLU A 450 1.91 -44.89 12.79
#